data_AF-C4ZBM3-F1
#
_entry.id   AF-C4ZBM3-F1
#
_cell.length_a   1.000
_cell.length_b   1.000
_cell.length_c   1.000
_cell.angle_alpha   90.00
_cell.angle_beta   90.00
_cell.angle_gamma   90.00
#
_symmetry.space_group_name_H-M   'P 1'
#
loop_
_entity.id
_entity.type
_entity.pdbx_description
1 polymer ?
#
loop_
_entity_poly.entity_id
_entity_poly.type
_entity_poly.pdbx_seq_one_letter_code
_entity_poly.pdbx_strand_id
1 'polypeptide(L)'
;MRETMKNLIKNTITSIGIALTVFCVTGMVFDITYDGNFSLDNYQFSKMVIGCIIVGLGFGLPAMIYHKDNLPMPFKIIIHMGTGCIIYTIVAYTVGWIGGTSSILHGIIAAIFQIALAFIIWGGFMLHYRNDVRKMNEKIKEL
;
A
#
# COMPACT_ATOMS: atom_id res chain seq x y z
N MET A 1 13.64 -17.86 -13.13
CA MET A 1 14.28 -17.21 -11.97
C MET A 1 14.58 -15.73 -12.21
N ARG A 2 15.28 -15.34 -13.29
CA ARG A 2 15.62 -13.93 -13.55
C ARG A 2 14.39 -13.00 -13.67
N GLU A 3 13.35 -13.41 -14.40
CA GLU A 3 12.12 -12.61 -14.55
C GLU A 3 11.30 -12.53 -13.25
N THR A 4 11.20 -13.63 -12.51
CA THR A 4 10.55 -13.65 -11.19
C THR A 4 11.22 -12.68 -10.22
N MET A 5 12.57 -12.64 -10.20
CA MET A 5 13.34 -11.72 -9.35
C MET A 5 13.14 -10.25 -9.76
N LYS A 6 13.13 -9.97 -11.07
CA LYS A 6 12.85 -8.62 -11.58
C LYS A 6 11.47 -8.14 -11.16
N ASN A 7 10.44 -8.97 -11.30
CA ASN A 7 9.07 -8.61 -10.93
C ASN A 7 8.93 -8.40 -9.42
N LEU A 8 9.59 -9.25 -8.61
CA LEU A 8 9.62 -9.09 -7.16
C LEU A 8 10.23 -7.75 -6.74
N ILE A 9 11.40 -7.42 -7.29
CA ILE A 9 12.09 -6.16 -7.02
C ILE A 9 11.23 -4.98 -7.46
N LYS A 10 10.67 -5.02 -8.67
CA LYS A 10 9.80 -3.97 -9.19
C LYS A 10 8.59 -3.74 -8.29
N ASN A 11 7.85 -4.79 -7.96
CA ASN A 11 6.67 -4.70 -7.10
C ASN A 11 7.02 -4.15 -5.70
N THR A 12 8.16 -4.57 -5.16
CA THR A 12 8.63 -4.11 -3.84
C THR A 12 9.02 -2.63 -3.86
N ILE A 13 9.80 -2.19 -4.84
CA ILE A 13 10.20 -0.78 -4.97
C ILE A 13 8.97 0.10 -5.21
N THR A 14 8.06 -0.32 -6.10
CA THR A 14 6.83 0.44 -6.38
C THR A 14 5.95 0.57 -5.15
N SER A 15 5.73 -0.52 -4.41
CA SER A 15 4.88 -0.49 -3.19
C SER A 15 5.51 0.32 -2.05
N ILE A 16 6.82 0.21 -1.81
CA ILE A 16 7.54 1.07 -0.85
C ILE A 16 7.44 2.54 -1.27
N GLY A 17 7.64 2.82 -2.57
CA GLY A 17 7.51 4.16 -3.12
C GLY A 17 6.14 4.76 -2.85
N ILE A 18 5.06 4.01 -3.12
CA ILE A 18 3.68 4.45 -2.85
C ILE A 18 3.47 4.71 -1.35
N ALA A 19 3.91 3.80 -0.48
CA ALA A 19 3.75 3.95 0.97
C ALA A 19 4.46 5.23 1.48
N LEU A 20 5.69 5.47 1.03
CA LEU A 20 6.44 6.68 1.37
C LEU A 20 5.80 7.95 0.78
N THR A 21 5.29 7.90 -0.45
CA THR A 21 4.56 9.04 -1.04
C THR A 21 3.32 9.39 -0.22
N VAL A 22 2.50 8.40 0.16
CA VAL A 22 1.32 8.61 1.01
C VAL A 22 1.71 9.19 2.37
N PHE A 23 2.80 8.69 2.97
CA PHE A 23 3.31 9.22 4.23
C PHE A 23 3.75 10.68 4.10
N CYS A 24 4.52 11.03 3.07
CA CYS A 24 4.93 12.41 2.83
C CYS A 24 3.74 13.34 2.58
N VAL A 25 2.75 12.92 1.78
CA VAL A 25 1.54 13.72 1.53
C VAL A 25 0.76 13.94 2.83
N THR A 26 0.57 12.88 3.62
CA THR A 26 -0.08 13.00 4.94
C THR A 26 0.71 13.92 5.88
N GLY A 27 2.04 13.81 5.88
CA GLY A 27 2.92 14.68 6.66
C GLY A 27 2.79 16.16 6.27
N MET A 28 2.75 16.47 4.97
CA MET A 28 2.50 17.83 4.49
C MET A 28 1.11 18.36 4.91
N VAL A 29 0.08 17.51 4.88
CA VAL A 29 -1.26 17.91 5.36
C VAL A 29 -1.22 18.26 6.84
N PHE A 30 -0.53 17.47 7.67
CA PHE A 30 -0.38 17.79 9.09
C PHE A 30 0.44 19.07 9.30
N ASP A 31 1.56 19.23 8.61
CA ASP A 31 2.39 20.44 8.69
C ASP A 31 1.58 21.71 8.40
N ILE A 32 0.78 21.71 7.33
CA ILE A 32 -0.11 22.82 6.99
C ILE A 32 -1.21 23.01 8.04
N THR A 33 -1.83 21.92 8.51
CA THR A 33 -2.94 21.98 9.47
C THR A 33 -2.50 22.49 10.84
N TYR A 34 -1.24 22.30 11.20
CA TYR A 34 -0.64 22.77 12.45
C TYR A 34 0.19 24.05 12.28
N ASP A 35 -0.04 24.82 11.21
CA ASP A 35 0.65 26.10 10.93
C ASP A 35 2.19 26.00 10.97
N GLY A 36 2.74 24.88 10.46
CA GLY A 36 4.18 24.59 10.46
C GLY A 36 4.74 24.08 11.79
N ASN A 37 3.89 23.85 12.79
CA ASN A 37 4.27 23.33 14.11
C ASN A 37 4.04 21.82 14.22
N PHE A 38 4.69 21.05 13.34
CA PHE A 38 4.66 19.59 13.36
C PHE A 38 5.95 19.01 13.95
N SER A 39 5.93 18.66 15.24
CA SER A 39 7.05 18.02 15.92
C SER A 39 6.80 16.53 16.21
N LEU A 40 7.85 15.73 16.06
CA LEU A 40 7.82 14.28 16.30
C LEU A 40 8.98 13.88 17.22
N ASP A 41 8.66 13.53 18.48
CA ASP A 41 9.65 13.14 19.47
C ASP A 41 9.96 11.64 19.46
N ASN A 42 10.95 11.21 20.25
CA ASN A 42 11.23 9.78 20.49
C ASN A 42 11.47 8.95 19.21
N TYR A 43 12.16 9.54 18.23
CA TYR A 43 12.44 8.96 16.92
C TYR A 43 11.17 8.56 16.14
N GLN A 44 10.04 9.21 16.42
CA GLN A 44 8.74 8.82 15.87
C GLN A 44 8.72 8.93 14.34
N PHE A 45 9.37 9.96 13.77
CA PHE A 45 9.57 10.05 12.32
C PHE A 45 10.27 8.80 11.74
N SER A 46 11.40 8.39 12.34
CA SER A 46 12.16 7.22 11.89
C SER A 46 11.34 5.94 12.01
N LYS A 47 10.59 5.77 13.12
CA LYS A 47 9.68 4.62 13.30
C LYS A 47 8.60 4.59 12.21
N MET A 48 8.01 5.73 11.86
CA MET A 48 7.02 5.83 10.81
C MET A 48 7.59 5.51 9.42
N VAL A 49 8.79 6.01 9.09
CA VAL A 49 9.48 5.70 7.82
C VAL A 49 9.77 4.21 7.71
N ILE A 50 10.32 3.59 8.76
CA ILE A 50 10.54 2.13 8.81
C ILE A 50 9.20 1.39 8.66
N GLY A 51 8.14 1.88 9.33
CA GLY A 51 6.80 1.38 9.17
C GLY A 51 6.33 1.40 7.71
N CYS A 52 6.53 2.50 6.99
CA CYS A 52 6.18 2.61 5.57
C CYS A 52 6.91 1.59 4.70
N ILE A 53 8.19 1.32 4.98
CA ILE A 53 8.96 0.30 4.27
C ILE A 53 8.37 -1.10 4.54
N ILE A 54 8.04 -1.42 5.79
CA ILE A 54 7.43 -2.70 6.16
C ILE A 54 6.06 -2.86 5.50
N VAL A 55 5.25 -1.80 5.48
CA VAL A 55 3.96 -1.78 4.77
C VAL A 55 4.15 -2.01 3.27
N GLY A 56 5.10 -1.30 2.66
CA GLY A 56 5.49 -1.49 1.27
C GLY A 56 5.84 -2.95 0.99
N LEU A 57 6.68 -3.58 1.80
CA LEU A 57 7.00 -5.00 1.69
C LEU A 57 5.77 -5.90 1.85
N GLY A 58 4.87 -5.57 2.79
CA GLY A 58 3.65 -6.31 3.06
C GLY A 58 2.68 -6.36 1.87
N PHE A 59 2.67 -5.35 1.00
CA PHE A 59 1.93 -5.38 -0.27
C PHE A 59 2.79 -5.86 -1.45
N GLY A 60 4.05 -5.43 -1.52
CA GLY A 60 4.94 -5.68 -2.65
C GLY A 60 5.33 -7.15 -2.85
N LEU A 61 5.65 -7.87 -1.77
CA LEU A 61 6.04 -9.29 -1.89
C LEU A 61 4.84 -10.17 -2.29
N PRO A 62 3.67 -10.06 -1.63
CA PRO A 62 2.52 -10.91 -1.95
C PRO A 62 1.90 -10.63 -3.33
N ALA A 63 2.15 -9.45 -3.93
CA ALA A 63 1.74 -9.13 -5.30
C ALA A 63 2.30 -10.12 -6.35
N MET A 64 3.35 -10.88 -6.04
CA MET A 64 3.84 -11.95 -6.91
C MET A 64 2.80 -13.03 -7.20
N ILE A 65 1.78 -13.19 -6.34
CA ILE A 65 0.70 -14.15 -6.54
C ILE A 65 -0.07 -13.92 -7.85
N TYR A 66 -0.08 -12.70 -8.38
CA TYR A 66 -0.77 -12.39 -9.64
C TYR A 66 -0.13 -13.06 -10.86
N HIS A 67 1.15 -13.41 -10.79
CA HIS A 67 1.89 -14.11 -11.84
C HIS A 67 1.63 -15.62 -11.88
N LYS A 68 0.87 -16.18 -10.93
CA LYS A 68 0.54 -17.60 -10.92
C LYS A 68 -0.73 -17.87 -11.72
N ASP A 69 -0.66 -18.62 -12.81
CA ASP A 69 -1.84 -18.90 -13.66
C ASP A 69 -2.79 -19.94 -13.05
N ASN A 70 -2.33 -20.71 -12.07
CA ASN A 70 -3.09 -21.79 -11.44
C ASN A 70 -4.04 -21.34 -10.31
N LEU A 71 -4.17 -20.04 -10.06
CA LEU A 71 -5.02 -19.50 -9.00
C LEU A 71 -6.11 -18.58 -9.55
N PRO A 72 -7.38 -18.73 -9.11
CA PRO A 72 -8.45 -17.81 -9.50
C PRO A 72 -8.19 -16.40 -8.95
N MET A 73 -8.69 -15.39 -9.66
CA MET A 73 -8.48 -13.98 -9.29
C MET A 73 -8.93 -13.64 -7.85
N PRO A 74 -10.09 -14.11 -7.34
CA PRO A 74 -10.47 -13.84 -5.95
C PRO A 74 -9.45 -14.32 -4.91
N PHE A 75 -8.85 -15.50 -5.13
CA PHE A 75 -7.82 -16.03 -4.21
C PHE A 75 -6.53 -15.19 -4.26
N LYS A 76 -6.12 -14.74 -5.46
CA LYS A 76 -4.99 -13.80 -5.60
C LYS A 76 -5.22 -12.50 -4.83
N ILE A 77 -6.44 -11.97 -4.90
CA ILE A 77 -6.85 -10.76 -4.17
C ILE A 77 -6.81 -11.00 -2.67
N ILE A 78 -7.41 -12.08 -2.18
CA ILE A 78 -7.43 -12.42 -0.75
C ILE A 78 -6.01 -12.57 -0.20
N ILE A 79 -5.12 -13.26 -0.94
CA ILE A 79 -3.73 -13.42 -0.52
C ILE A 79 -3.03 -12.07 -0.47
N HIS A 80 -3.01 -11.30 -1.56
CA HIS A 80 -2.29 -10.03 -1.62
C HIS A 80 -2.86 -8.98 -0.66
N MET A 81 -4.16 -8.71 -0.76
CA MET A 81 -4.83 -7.69 0.04
C MET A 81 -4.91 -8.10 1.50
N GLY A 82 -5.16 -9.38 1.80
CA GLY A 82 -5.22 -9.90 3.16
C GLY A 82 -3.88 -9.74 3.87
N THR A 83 -2.78 -10.22 3.29
CA THR A 83 -1.45 -10.07 3.91
C THR A 83 -1.04 -8.62 4.05
N GLY A 84 -1.26 -7.81 3.01
CA GLY A 84 -0.91 -6.40 3.02
C GLY A 84 -1.68 -5.61 4.07
N CYS A 85 -3.00 -5.79 4.16
CA CYS A 85 -3.83 -5.11 5.15
C CYS A 85 -3.48 -5.54 6.58
N ILE A 86 -3.25 -6.84 6.83
CA ILE A 86 -2.85 -7.32 8.17
C ILE A 86 -1.54 -6.67 8.62
N ILE A 87 -0.51 -6.70 7.77
CA ILE A 87 0.79 -6.06 8.06
C ILE A 87 0.59 -4.57 8.29
N TYR A 88 -0.20 -3.92 7.43
CA TYR A 88 -0.43 -2.49 7.53
C TYR A 88 -1.16 -2.11 8.82
N THR A 89 -2.17 -2.88 9.25
CA THR A 89 -2.86 -2.62 10.53
C THR A 89 -1.92 -2.80 11.72
N ILE A 90 -1.09 -3.86 11.73
CA ILE A 90 -0.11 -4.08 12.80
C ILE A 90 0.87 -2.92 12.86
N VAL A 91 1.46 -2.52 11.72
CA VAL A 91 2.40 -1.40 11.66
C VAL A 91 1.73 -0.10 12.10
N ALA A 92 0.52 0.17 11.63
CA ALA A 92 -0.22 1.38 11.98
C ALA A 92 -0.49 1.48 13.48
N TYR A 93 -0.74 0.35 14.14
CA TYR A 93 -0.86 0.31 15.59
C TYR A 93 0.50 0.58 16.26
N THR A 94 1.57 -0.10 15.84
CA THR A 94 2.88 -0.02 16.50
C THR A 94 3.58 1.33 16.35
N VAL A 95 3.42 2.00 15.21
CA VAL A 95 3.99 3.34 14.99
C VAL A 95 3.05 4.46 15.47
N GLY A 96 1.89 4.11 16.03
CA GLY A 96 0.98 5.06 16.67
C GLY A 96 0.00 5.78 15.75
N TRP A 97 -0.15 5.38 14.49
CA TRP A 97 -1.15 5.96 13.58
C TRP A 97 -2.59 5.68 14.04
N ILE A 98 -2.85 4.48 14.57
CA ILE A 98 -4.15 4.09 15.14
C ILE A 98 -4.13 4.19 16.67
N GLY A 99 -3.09 3.64 17.30
CA GLY A 99 -3.01 3.48 18.75
C GLY A 99 -2.68 4.77 19.53
N GLY A 100 -2.23 5.82 18.86
CA GLY A 100 -1.94 7.12 19.48
C GLY A 100 -3.14 8.08 19.53
N THR A 101 -4.32 7.65 19.10
CA THR A 101 -5.51 8.50 19.02
C THR A 101 -6.15 8.72 20.39
N SER A 102 -6.72 9.91 20.62
CA SER A 102 -7.33 10.32 21.90
C SER A 102 -8.61 9.55 22.25
N SER A 103 -9.19 8.83 21.28
CA SER A 103 -10.35 7.96 21.53
C SER A 103 -10.38 6.76 20.58
N ILE A 104 -10.96 5.65 21.07
CA ILE A 104 -11.14 4.40 20.31
C ILE A 104 -11.85 4.64 18.99
N LEU A 105 -12.82 5.57 18.97
CA LEU A 105 -13.57 5.91 17.76
C LEU A 105 -12.66 6.50 16.66
N HIS A 106 -11.75 7.41 17.01
CA HIS A 106 -10.78 7.95 16.04
C HIS A 106 -9.86 6.85 15.51
N GLY A 107 -9.44 5.91 16.36
CA GLY A 107 -8.67 4.74 15.94
C GLY A 107 -9.42 3.85 14.94
N ILE A 108 -10.71 3.59 15.15
CA ILE A 108 -11.55 2.82 14.22
C ILE A 108 -11.70 3.55 12.88
N ILE A 109 -11.96 4.86 12.91
CA ILE A 109 -12.07 5.67 11.69
C ILE A 109 -10.76 5.64 10.90
N ALA A 110 -9.61 5.80 11.58
CA ALA A 110 -8.30 5.72 10.97
C ALA A 110 -8.06 4.35 10.31
N ALA A 111 -8.44 3.25 10.98
CA ALA A 111 -8.34 1.90 10.42
C ALA A 111 -9.22 1.71 9.18
N ILE A 112 -10.46 2.22 9.19
CA ILE A 112 -11.37 2.15 8.03
C ILE A 112 -10.77 2.93 6.85
N PHE A 113 -10.32 4.16 7.10
CA PHE A 113 -9.71 5.01 6.08
C PHE A 113 -8.48 4.35 5.44
N GLN A 114 -7.64 3.75 6.28
CA GLN A 114 -6.45 3.02 5.87
C GLN A 114 -6.78 1.84 4.93
N ILE A 115 -7.76 1.02 5.30
CA ILE A 115 -8.21 -0.11 4.47
C ILE A 115 -8.81 0.40 3.17
N ALA A 116 -9.66 1.43 3.22
CA ALA A 116 -10.25 2.03 2.05
C ALA A 116 -9.18 2.55 1.07
N LEU A 117 -8.17 3.26 1.56
CA LEU A 117 -7.05 3.76 0.76
C LEU A 117 -6.30 2.61 0.07
N ALA A 118 -6.01 1.52 0.79
CA ALA A 118 -5.36 0.35 0.21
C ALA A 118 -6.16 -0.24 -0.96
N PHE A 119 -7.49 -0.37 -0.80
CA PHE A 119 -8.37 -0.86 -1.87
C PHE A 119 -8.51 0.12 -3.03
N ILE A 120 -8.49 1.43 -2.78
CA ILE A 120 -8.50 2.46 -3.84
C ILE A 120 -7.23 2.36 -4.69
N ILE A 121 -6.06 2.31 -4.05
CA ILE A 121 -4.77 2.20 -4.74
C ILE A 121 -4.74 0.91 -5.57
N TRP A 122 -5.08 -0.22 -4.95
CA TRP A 122 -5.13 -1.51 -5.65
C TRP A 122 -6.12 -1.49 -6.83
N GLY A 123 -7.32 -0.94 -6.61
CA GLY A 123 -8.35 -0.80 -7.63
C GLY A 123 -7.89 0.03 -8.83
N GLY A 124 -7.17 1.14 -8.57
CA GLY A 124 -6.55 1.96 -9.60
C GLY A 124 -5.57 1.17 -10.47
N PHE A 125 -4.65 0.42 -9.87
CA PHE A 125 -3.73 -0.45 -10.61
C PHE A 125 -4.46 -1.54 -11.38
N MET A 126 -5.45 -2.18 -10.77
CA MET A 126 -6.24 -3.24 -11.40
C MET A 126 -6.97 -2.73 -12.66
N LEU A 127 -7.59 -1.55 -12.59
CA LEU A 127 -8.26 -0.92 -13.73
C LEU A 127 -7.26 -0.51 -14.82
N HIS A 128 -6.12 0.07 -14.43
CA HIS A 128 -5.05 0.45 -15.35
C HIS A 128 -4.55 -0.75 -16.16
N TYR A 129 -4.16 -1.84 -15.49
CA TYR A 129 -3.67 -3.04 -16.17
C TYR A 129 -4.74 -3.75 -17.01
N ARG A 130 -6.00 -3.77 -16.56
CA ARG A 130 -7.10 -4.28 -17.39
C ARG A 130 -7.26 -3.48 -18.69
N ASN A 131 -7.12 -2.16 -18.61
CA ASN A 131 -7.20 -1.29 -19.77
C ASN A 131 -6.04 -1.54 -20.75
N ASP A 132 -4.82 -1.75 -20.26
CA ASP A 132 -3.66 -2.06 -21.09
C ASP A 132 -3.83 -3.39 -21.83
N VAL A 133 -4.27 -4.43 -21.14
CA VAL A 133 -4.56 -5.74 -21.77
C VAL A 133 -5.66 -5.61 -22.84
N ARG A 134 -6.71 -4.83 -22.57
CA ARG A 134 -7.76 -4.57 -23.56
C ARG A 134 -7.20 -3.90 -24.82
N LYS A 135 -6.40 -2.84 -24.66
CA LYS A 135 -5.76 -2.13 -25.79
C LYS A 135 -4.82 -3.03 -26.58
N MET A 136 -4.08 -3.91 -25.92
CA MET A 136 -3.22 -4.89 -26.58
C MET A 136 -4.05 -5.88 -27.41
N ASN A 137 -5.15 -6.39 -26.87
CA ASN A 137 -6.04 -7.31 -27.57
C ASN A 137 -6.73 -6.66 -28.78
N GLU A 138 -7.10 -5.38 -28.68
CA GLU A 138 -7.64 -4.62 -29.82
C GLU A 138 -6.62 -4.52 -30.96
N LYS A 139 -5.37 -4.14 -30.66
CA LYS A 139 -4.30 -4.07 -31.66
C LYS A 139 -3.97 -5.41 -32.32
N ILE A 140 -4.06 -6.52 -31.56
CA ILE A 140 -3.83 -7.85 -32.12
C ILE A 140 -4.94 -8.23 -33.12
N LYS A 141 -6.17 -7.76 -32.93
CA LYS A 141 -7.28 -8.01 -33.86
C LYS A 141 -7.19 -7.20 -35.15
N GLU A 142 -6.40 -6.12 -35.13
CA GLU A 142 -6.14 -5.26 -36.29
C GLU A 142 -4.99 -5.78 -37.17
N LEU A 143 -4.23 -6.77 -36.70
CA LEU A 143 -3.16 -7.47 -37.43
C LEU A 143 -3.71 -8.71 -38.14
#